data_AF-A0A7V5Q1G5-F1
#
_entry.id   AF-A0A7V5Q1G5-F1
#
_cell.length_a   1.000
_cell.length_b   1.000
_cell.length_c   1.000
_cell.angle_alpha   90.00
_cell.angle_beta   90.00
_cell.angle_gamma   90.00
#
_symmetry.space_group_name_H-M   'P 1'
#
loop_
_entity.id
_entity.type
_entity.pdbx_description
1 polymer ?
#
loop_
_entity_poly.entity_id
_entity_poly.type
_entity_poly.pdbx_seq_one_letter_code
_entity_poly.pdbx_strand_id
1 'polypeptide(L)'
;MTLWSVVLRSLQYHLRSHLVVAAGVAVATAVLTGALLVGDTVRHSLTALTQERLGQIDRVLLSEHFFRASRVERLHRAFPNAEEGIVPAVLVPQASISVSGKRRRTGRVTVIGSDAAFWRLRAEGTPVPRRLPDIDEIVLNRELADALAVSVGDRVTLRLPGTETIPSDSPFGEKEDLVASLPELEVIEILPDRGLARFEVFPSQRPPRNAFVSAESLREVLEQEDRWNALFLAQSVPSSDDDDVSLLEAMQWELADVGVEVRRVRLVDPTKGAGDGHAVYDYHALWSDRLFVPEAIDRAVERVFDGQAQPVLTYLANSIEKRDASSNQGRPVPYSLVTAVEVGRTFPLRDRDGREIEPIADNEII
;
A
#
# COMPACT_ATOMS: atom_id res chain seq x y z
N MET A 1 78.07 -9.68 -13.95
CA MET A 1 77.08 -10.44 -13.17
C MET A 1 75.75 -9.73 -13.31
N THR A 2 74.69 -10.40 -13.76
CA THR A 2 73.40 -9.74 -13.97
C THR A 2 72.56 -9.83 -12.70
N LEU A 3 71.82 -8.77 -12.37
CA LEU A 3 70.92 -8.75 -11.20
C LEU A 3 69.98 -9.97 -11.19
N TRP A 4 69.52 -10.39 -12.37
CA TRP A 4 68.71 -11.58 -12.58
C TRP A 4 69.38 -12.89 -12.12
N SER A 5 70.69 -13.07 -12.35
CA SER A 5 71.38 -14.30 -11.93
C SER A 5 71.54 -14.39 -10.41
N VAL A 6 71.60 -13.24 -9.73
CA VAL A 6 71.61 -13.16 -8.27
C VAL A 6 70.23 -13.47 -7.69
N VAL A 7 69.16 -12.90 -8.29
CA VAL A 7 67.77 -13.16 -7.89
C VAL A 7 67.42 -14.64 -8.02
N LEU A 8 67.74 -15.28 -9.15
CA LEU A 8 67.46 -16.71 -9.38
C LEU A 8 68.22 -17.64 -8.41
N ARG A 9 69.51 -17.35 -8.14
CA ARG A 9 70.28 -18.12 -7.16
C ARG A 9 69.79 -17.92 -5.72
N SER A 10 69.36 -16.72 -5.38
CA SER A 10 68.73 -16.42 -4.07
C SER A 10 67.42 -17.18 -3.90
N LEU A 11 66.58 -17.20 -4.94
CA LEU A 11 65.32 -17.97 -4.97
C LEU A 11 65.57 -19.46 -4.77
N GLN A 12 66.58 -20.02 -5.44
CA GLN A 12 66.97 -21.43 -5.29
C GLN A 12 67.50 -21.73 -3.88
N TYR A 13 68.32 -20.85 -3.30
CA TYR A 13 68.86 -21.04 -1.95
C TYR A 13 67.76 -21.01 -0.87
N HIS A 14 66.74 -20.17 -1.03
CA HIS A 14 65.60 -20.03 -0.09
C HIS A 14 64.28 -20.65 -0.57
N LEU A 15 64.35 -21.68 -1.44
CA LEU A 15 63.18 -22.32 -2.07
C LEU A 15 62.05 -22.69 -1.09
N ARG A 16 62.38 -23.22 0.09
CA ARG A 16 61.38 -23.63 1.10
C ARG A 16 60.57 -22.45 1.63
N SER A 17 61.21 -21.31 1.90
CA SER A 17 60.52 -20.11 2.40
C SER A 17 59.67 -19.47 1.31
N HIS A 18 60.17 -19.40 0.07
CA HIS A 18 59.40 -18.88 -1.06
C HIS A 18 58.19 -19.77 -1.42
N LEU A 19 58.30 -21.09 -1.27
CA LEU A 19 57.16 -22.01 -1.47
C LEU A 19 56.03 -21.77 -0.47
N VAL A 20 56.35 -21.50 0.80
CA VAL A 20 55.32 -21.17 1.82
C VAL A 20 54.60 -19.87 1.47
N VAL A 21 55.35 -18.84 1.06
CA VAL A 21 54.76 -17.56 0.63
C VAL A 21 53.90 -17.75 -0.62
N ALA A 22 54.38 -18.49 -1.62
CA ALA A 22 53.63 -18.78 -2.84
C ALA A 22 52.34 -19.57 -2.55
N ALA A 23 52.39 -20.55 -1.64
CA ALA A 23 51.21 -21.29 -1.20
C ALA A 23 50.22 -20.37 -0.47
N GLY A 24 50.69 -19.48 0.40
CA GLY A 24 49.85 -18.48 1.07
C GLY A 24 49.16 -17.53 0.08
N VAL A 25 49.90 -17.02 -0.90
CA VAL A 25 49.33 -16.18 -1.98
C VAL A 25 48.33 -16.97 -2.83
N ALA A 26 48.62 -18.22 -3.16
CA ALA A 26 47.71 -19.08 -3.92
C ALA A 26 46.40 -19.32 -3.16
N VAL A 27 46.47 -19.64 -1.87
CA VAL A 27 45.29 -19.82 -1.00
C VAL A 27 44.49 -18.52 -0.89
N ALA A 28 45.16 -17.40 -0.60
CA ALA A 28 44.49 -16.09 -0.49
C ALA A 28 43.79 -15.71 -1.79
N THR A 29 44.45 -15.92 -2.94
CA THR A 29 43.87 -15.65 -4.26
C THR A 29 42.67 -16.56 -4.53
N ALA A 30 42.77 -17.87 -4.23
CA ALA A 30 41.68 -18.82 -4.44
C ALA A 30 40.44 -18.51 -3.56
N VAL A 31 40.66 -18.07 -2.32
CA VAL A 31 39.57 -17.63 -1.44
C VAL A 31 38.92 -16.35 -1.98
N LEU A 32 39.71 -15.37 -2.42
CA LEU A 32 39.20 -14.11 -2.95
C LEU A 32 38.39 -14.33 -4.24
N THR A 33 38.89 -15.15 -5.17
CA THR A 33 38.16 -15.47 -6.41
C THR A 33 36.92 -16.30 -6.16
N GLY A 34 36.99 -17.27 -5.22
CA GLY A 34 35.82 -18.05 -4.81
C GLY A 34 34.71 -17.19 -4.23
N ALA A 35 35.05 -16.24 -3.34
CA ALA A 35 34.07 -15.33 -2.75
C ALA A 35 33.42 -14.42 -3.81
N LEU A 36 34.19 -13.90 -4.77
CA LEU A 36 33.67 -13.09 -5.87
C LEU A 36 32.71 -13.88 -6.78
N LEU A 37 33.08 -15.11 -7.14
CA LEU A 37 32.28 -15.96 -8.02
C LEU A 37 30.94 -16.34 -7.37
N VAL A 38 30.95 -16.69 -6.09
CA VAL A 38 29.73 -17.00 -5.33
C VAL A 38 28.82 -15.78 -5.24
N GLY A 39 29.39 -14.60 -4.94
CA GLY A 39 28.65 -13.35 -4.89
C GLY A 39 27.95 -13.01 -6.20
N ASP A 40 28.65 -13.15 -7.32
CA ASP A 40 28.10 -12.88 -8.65
C ASP A 40 26.99 -13.89 -9.04
N THR A 41 27.20 -15.17 -8.73
CA THR A 41 26.20 -16.22 -9.00
C THR A 41 24.91 -15.99 -8.21
N VAL A 42 25.00 -15.65 -6.92
CA VAL A 42 23.82 -15.36 -6.09
C VAL A 42 23.11 -14.11 -6.59
N ARG A 43 23.84 -13.04 -6.91
CA ARG A 43 23.27 -11.81 -7.46
C ARG A 43 22.53 -12.08 -8.77
N HIS A 44 23.17 -12.78 -9.70
CA HIS A 44 22.55 -13.15 -10.97
C HIS A 44 21.28 -13.99 -10.77
N SER A 45 21.33 -14.96 -9.85
CA SER A 45 20.16 -15.82 -9.53
C SER A 45 18.99 -15.00 -8.96
N LEU A 46 19.26 -14.07 -8.05
CA LEU A 46 18.22 -13.21 -7.47
C LEU A 46 17.64 -12.23 -8.50
N THR A 47 18.48 -11.65 -9.37
CA THR A 47 18.03 -10.79 -10.46
C THR A 47 17.17 -11.57 -11.45
N ALA A 48 17.60 -12.75 -11.87
CA ALA A 48 16.84 -13.60 -12.79
C ALA A 48 15.48 -14.01 -12.21
N LEU A 49 15.43 -14.40 -10.93
CA LEU A 49 14.17 -14.70 -10.23
C LEU A 49 13.24 -13.49 -10.14
N THR A 50 13.81 -12.30 -9.92
CA THR A 50 13.04 -11.04 -9.84
C THR A 50 12.49 -10.64 -11.20
N GLN A 51 13.28 -10.74 -12.25
CA GLN A 51 12.85 -10.46 -13.63
C GLN A 51 11.79 -11.46 -14.09
N GLU A 52 11.96 -12.76 -13.80
CA GLU A 52 10.96 -13.77 -14.16
C GLU A 52 9.62 -13.49 -13.46
N ARG A 53 9.62 -13.17 -12.16
CA ARG A 53 8.38 -12.98 -11.40
C ARG A 53 7.63 -11.69 -11.71
N LEU A 54 8.33 -10.63 -12.13
CA LEU A 54 7.73 -9.35 -12.51
C LEU A 54 7.36 -9.32 -14.00
N GLY A 55 8.00 -10.15 -14.82
CA GLY A 55 7.81 -10.14 -16.26
C GLY A 55 8.25 -8.80 -16.84
N GLN A 56 7.34 -8.14 -17.55
CA GLN A 56 7.52 -6.82 -18.14
C GLN A 56 7.11 -5.69 -17.19
N ILE A 57 6.57 -5.99 -16.01
CA ILE A 57 6.17 -4.98 -15.03
C ILE A 57 7.44 -4.35 -14.43
N ASP A 58 7.56 -3.03 -14.56
CA ASP A 58 8.69 -2.27 -14.04
C ASP A 58 8.28 -1.38 -12.86
N ARG A 59 7.11 -0.74 -12.98
CA ARG A 59 6.55 0.14 -11.95
C ARG A 59 5.15 -0.32 -11.57
N VAL A 60 4.80 -0.09 -10.31
CA VAL A 60 3.47 -0.38 -9.76
C VAL A 60 3.01 0.84 -8.99
N LEU A 61 1.88 1.41 -9.42
CA LEU A 61 1.13 2.34 -8.59
C LEU A 61 0.18 1.51 -7.74
N LEU A 62 0.42 1.47 -6.43
CA LEU A 62 -0.49 0.86 -5.47
C LEU A 62 -1.06 1.97 -4.58
N SER A 63 -2.35 2.22 -4.72
CA SER A 63 -3.08 3.19 -3.93
C SER A 63 -3.76 2.52 -2.75
N GLU A 64 -3.80 3.22 -1.62
CA GLU A 64 -4.61 2.81 -0.48
C GLU A 64 -6.11 3.03 -0.74
N HIS A 65 -6.46 4.02 -1.58
CA HIS A 65 -7.83 4.31 -1.99
C HIS A 65 -8.08 3.80 -3.40
N PHE A 66 -9.28 3.25 -3.61
CA PHE A 66 -9.74 2.83 -4.92
C PHE A 66 -10.08 4.07 -5.79
N PHE A 67 -9.38 4.23 -6.90
CA PHE A 67 -9.56 5.31 -7.86
C PHE A 67 -10.38 4.84 -9.06
N ARG A 68 -11.12 5.77 -9.69
CA ARG A 68 -12.05 5.43 -10.78
C ARG A 68 -11.35 4.94 -12.04
N ALA A 69 -11.97 4.02 -12.76
CA ALA A 69 -11.53 3.53 -14.07
C ALA A 69 -11.28 4.66 -15.09
N SER A 70 -12.08 5.74 -15.01
CA SER A 70 -11.89 6.93 -15.84
C SER A 70 -10.52 7.62 -15.70
N ARG A 71 -9.78 7.38 -14.61
CA ARG A 71 -8.38 7.84 -14.44
C ARG A 71 -7.43 7.08 -15.36
N VAL A 72 -7.63 5.77 -15.45
CA VAL A 72 -6.86 4.89 -16.34
C VAL A 72 -7.16 5.22 -17.79
N GLU A 73 -8.42 5.44 -18.14
CA GLU A 73 -8.83 5.86 -19.49
C GLU A 73 -8.22 7.22 -19.90
N ARG A 74 -8.05 8.14 -18.95
CA ARG A 74 -7.33 9.41 -19.20
C ARG A 74 -5.85 9.17 -19.47
N LEU A 75 -5.24 8.27 -18.70
CA LEU A 75 -3.85 7.90 -18.88
C LEU A 75 -3.61 7.24 -20.25
N HIS A 76 -4.47 6.30 -20.67
CA HIS A 76 -4.42 5.71 -22.01
C HIS A 76 -4.56 6.76 -23.12
N ARG A 77 -5.42 7.75 -22.95
CA ARG A 77 -5.56 8.87 -23.91
C ARG A 77 -4.31 9.77 -23.96
N ALA A 78 -3.65 9.98 -22.83
CA ALA A 78 -2.41 10.77 -22.77
C ALA A 78 -1.22 9.99 -23.37
N PHE A 79 -1.21 8.66 -23.24
CA PHE A 79 -0.13 7.79 -23.70
C PHE A 79 -0.64 6.65 -24.60
N PRO A 80 -1.16 6.96 -25.81
CA PRO A 80 -1.80 5.96 -26.68
C PRO A 80 -0.84 4.87 -27.15
N ASN A 81 0.45 5.17 -27.27
CA ASN A 81 1.47 4.20 -27.68
C ASN A 81 1.88 3.25 -26.54
N ALA A 82 1.43 3.50 -25.31
CA ALA A 82 1.79 2.75 -24.11
C ALA A 82 0.59 2.02 -23.48
N GLU A 83 -0.57 2.01 -24.13
CA GLU A 83 -1.83 1.43 -23.63
C GLU A 83 -1.66 -0.03 -23.20
N GLU A 84 -1.01 -0.86 -24.03
CA GLU A 84 -0.75 -2.28 -23.72
C GLU A 84 0.13 -2.48 -22.48
N GLY A 85 0.94 -1.47 -22.14
CA GLY A 85 1.81 -1.46 -20.97
C GLY A 85 1.18 -0.88 -19.71
N ILE A 86 -0.04 -0.33 -19.78
CA ILE A 86 -0.74 0.31 -18.67
C ILE A 86 -1.93 -0.58 -18.29
N VAL A 87 -1.75 -1.41 -17.26
CA VAL A 87 -2.70 -2.47 -16.90
C VAL A 87 -3.31 -2.21 -15.52
N PRO A 88 -4.61 -1.88 -15.43
CA PRO A 88 -5.28 -1.75 -14.15
C PRO A 88 -5.54 -3.12 -13.51
N ALA A 89 -5.51 -3.16 -12.18
CA ALA A 89 -5.80 -4.37 -11.43
C ALA A 89 -6.36 -4.04 -10.05
N VAL A 90 -6.94 -5.05 -9.41
CA VAL A 90 -7.24 -5.03 -7.98
C VAL A 90 -6.24 -5.92 -7.26
N LEU A 91 -5.49 -5.36 -6.32
CA LEU A 91 -4.47 -6.07 -5.55
C LEU A 91 -4.82 -6.06 -4.06
N VAL A 92 -4.97 -7.23 -3.46
CA VAL A 92 -5.26 -7.39 -2.02
C VAL A 92 -4.18 -8.28 -1.38
N PRO A 93 -3.15 -7.69 -0.73
CA PRO A 93 -1.96 -8.44 -0.28
C PRO A 93 -2.15 -9.28 0.99
N GLN A 94 -3.25 -9.13 1.72
CA GLN A 94 -3.46 -9.75 3.03
C GLN A 94 -4.80 -10.49 3.16
N ALA A 95 -5.13 -11.32 2.16
CA ALA A 95 -6.30 -12.17 2.23
C ALA A 95 -6.03 -13.49 2.96
N SER A 96 -7.10 -14.22 3.22
CA SER A 96 -7.03 -15.60 3.70
C SER A 96 -8.00 -16.50 2.94
N ILE A 97 -7.59 -17.73 2.70
CA ILE A 97 -8.39 -18.73 1.98
C ILE A 97 -8.61 -19.93 2.89
N SER A 98 -9.83 -20.47 2.90
CA SER A 98 -10.18 -21.72 3.57
C SER A 98 -10.82 -22.69 2.61
N VAL A 99 -10.61 -24.00 2.81
CA VAL A 99 -11.22 -25.03 1.96
C VAL A 99 -12.63 -25.35 2.45
N SER A 100 -13.62 -25.35 1.55
CA SER A 100 -15.01 -25.66 1.91
C SER A 100 -15.12 -27.06 2.52
N GLY A 101 -15.81 -27.16 3.66
CA GLY A 101 -15.99 -28.43 4.38
C GLY A 101 -14.75 -28.98 5.12
N LYS A 102 -13.60 -28.28 5.09
CA LYS A 102 -12.39 -28.67 5.83
C LYS A 102 -11.93 -27.54 6.77
N ARG A 103 -11.30 -27.89 7.90
CA ARG A 103 -10.76 -26.89 8.85
C ARG A 103 -9.41 -26.28 8.41
N ARG A 104 -9.07 -26.37 7.12
CA ARG A 104 -7.78 -25.90 6.61
C ARG A 104 -7.90 -24.48 6.08
N ARG A 105 -7.06 -23.58 6.59
CA ARG A 105 -7.03 -22.16 6.22
C ARG A 105 -5.58 -21.71 6.08
N THR A 106 -5.32 -20.86 5.10
CA THR A 106 -4.04 -20.21 4.86
C THR A 106 -4.26 -18.70 4.76
N GLY A 107 -3.49 -17.92 5.52
CA GLY A 107 -3.47 -16.45 5.44
C GLY A 107 -2.26 -15.93 4.66
N ARG A 108 -2.14 -14.60 4.57
CA ARG A 108 -1.10 -13.89 3.79
C ARG A 108 -1.10 -14.31 2.33
N VAL A 109 -2.31 -14.35 1.76
CA VAL A 109 -2.52 -14.61 0.35
C VAL A 109 -2.66 -13.26 -0.35
N THR A 110 -1.86 -13.07 -1.40
CA THR A 110 -2.04 -11.95 -2.32
C THR A 110 -3.09 -12.35 -3.34
N VAL A 111 -4.21 -11.63 -3.34
CA VAL A 111 -5.27 -11.79 -4.34
C VAL A 111 -5.05 -10.75 -5.42
N ILE A 112 -5.08 -11.21 -6.66
CA ILE A 112 -4.94 -10.38 -7.85
C ILE A 112 -6.21 -10.56 -8.67
N GLY A 113 -7.05 -9.52 -8.67
CA GLY A 113 -8.15 -9.39 -9.59
C GLY A 113 -7.64 -8.71 -10.86
N SER A 114 -7.47 -9.47 -11.92
CA SER A 114 -6.94 -8.96 -13.19
C SER A 114 -7.59 -9.61 -14.40
N ASP A 115 -7.41 -8.99 -15.55
CA ASP A 115 -7.90 -9.48 -16.84
C ASP A 115 -6.79 -10.16 -17.66
N ALA A 116 -7.03 -10.31 -18.96
CA ALA A 116 -6.05 -10.86 -19.91
C ALA A 116 -4.79 -9.99 -20.04
N ALA A 117 -4.90 -8.67 -19.83
CA ALA A 117 -3.80 -7.74 -20.05
C ALA A 117 -2.68 -7.96 -19.02
N PHE A 118 -3.01 -8.33 -17.78
CA PHE A 118 -2.01 -8.70 -16.77
C PHE A 118 -1.12 -9.85 -17.24
N TRP A 119 -1.71 -10.91 -17.80
CA TRP A 119 -0.95 -12.06 -18.28
C TRP A 119 -0.14 -11.80 -19.56
N ARG A 120 -0.44 -10.71 -20.30
CA ARG A 120 0.40 -10.26 -21.43
C ARG A 120 1.72 -9.66 -20.94
N LEU A 121 1.78 -9.15 -19.71
CA LEU A 121 2.99 -8.62 -19.09
C LEU A 121 3.97 -9.72 -18.62
N ARG A 122 3.72 -10.99 -18.92
CA ARG A 122 4.60 -12.08 -18.50
C ARG A 122 5.97 -12.02 -19.17
N ALA A 123 6.97 -12.62 -18.53
CA ALA A 123 8.22 -12.96 -19.20
C ALA A 123 7.99 -14.07 -20.25
N GLU A 124 8.74 -14.02 -21.34
CA GLU A 124 8.65 -15.04 -22.40
C GLU A 124 8.91 -16.45 -21.83
N GLY A 125 8.21 -17.46 -22.37
CA GLY A 125 8.34 -18.85 -21.91
C GLY A 125 7.76 -19.18 -20.52
N THR A 126 7.17 -18.20 -19.80
CA THR A 126 6.51 -18.45 -18.51
C THR A 126 5.05 -18.90 -18.66
N PRO A 127 4.52 -19.70 -17.71
CA PRO A 127 3.16 -20.22 -17.76
C PRO A 127 2.10 -19.09 -17.65
N VAL A 128 0.97 -19.32 -18.31
CA VAL A 128 -0.27 -18.54 -18.18
C VAL A 128 -1.42 -19.50 -17.92
N PRO A 129 -2.50 -19.05 -17.26
CA PRO A 129 -3.69 -19.87 -17.14
C PRO A 129 -4.28 -20.14 -18.53
N ARG A 130 -4.78 -21.37 -18.75
CA ARG A 130 -5.39 -21.79 -20.02
C ARG A 130 -6.67 -21.01 -20.32
N ARG A 131 -7.39 -20.64 -19.28
CA ARG A 131 -8.51 -19.70 -19.30
C ARG A 131 -8.44 -18.82 -18.06
N LEU A 132 -8.90 -17.59 -18.20
CA LEU A 132 -9.01 -16.69 -17.05
C LEU A 132 -10.15 -17.16 -16.14
N PRO A 133 -10.03 -16.97 -14.81
CA PRO A 133 -11.12 -17.24 -13.90
C PRO A 133 -12.29 -16.30 -14.20
N ASP A 134 -13.47 -16.89 -14.37
CA ASP A 134 -14.75 -16.18 -14.43
C ASP A 134 -15.28 -15.89 -13.00
N ILE A 135 -16.55 -15.53 -12.89
CA ILE A 135 -17.27 -15.46 -11.62
C ILE A 135 -17.22 -16.83 -10.92
N ASP A 136 -17.05 -16.82 -9.60
CA ASP A 136 -16.94 -18.02 -8.75
C ASP A 136 -15.78 -18.97 -9.08
N GLU A 137 -14.76 -18.50 -9.79
CA GLU A 137 -13.59 -19.29 -10.15
C GLU A 137 -12.29 -18.69 -9.60
N ILE A 138 -11.31 -19.55 -9.38
CA ILE A 138 -10.01 -19.14 -8.85
C ILE A 138 -8.88 -19.95 -9.48
N VAL A 139 -7.80 -19.26 -9.82
CA VAL A 139 -6.52 -19.87 -10.18
C VAL A 139 -5.56 -19.66 -9.02
N LEU A 140 -4.87 -20.72 -8.61
CA LEU A 140 -3.90 -20.68 -7.52
C LEU A 140 -2.50 -20.90 -8.06
N ASN A 141 -1.48 -20.33 -7.42
CA ASN A 141 -0.12 -20.84 -7.60
C ASN A 141 0.11 -22.11 -6.77
N ARG A 142 1.19 -22.83 -7.09
CA ARG A 142 1.50 -24.14 -6.49
C ARG A 142 1.73 -24.03 -4.98
N GLU A 143 2.50 -23.04 -4.53
CA GLU A 143 2.74 -22.80 -3.09
C GLU A 143 1.42 -22.65 -2.31
N LEU A 144 0.43 -21.93 -2.85
CA LEU A 144 -0.85 -21.76 -2.19
C LEU A 144 -1.70 -23.03 -2.20
N ALA A 145 -1.74 -23.73 -3.35
CA ALA A 145 -2.47 -24.99 -3.47
C ALA A 145 -1.91 -26.07 -2.53
N ASP A 146 -0.58 -26.18 -2.42
CA ASP A 146 0.09 -27.14 -1.55
C ASP A 146 -0.17 -26.82 -0.06
N ALA A 147 -0.10 -25.53 0.32
CA ALA A 147 -0.44 -25.09 1.67
C ALA A 147 -1.91 -25.44 2.05
N LEU A 148 -2.83 -25.30 1.08
CA LEU A 148 -4.24 -25.65 1.25
C LEU A 148 -4.52 -27.15 1.03
N ALA A 149 -3.56 -27.94 0.53
CA ALA A 149 -3.75 -29.30 0.01
C ALA A 149 -5.03 -29.44 -0.83
N VAL A 150 -5.17 -28.58 -1.82
CA VAL A 150 -6.26 -28.59 -2.80
C VAL A 150 -5.77 -29.01 -4.17
N SER A 151 -6.68 -29.58 -4.96
CA SER A 151 -6.49 -29.91 -6.37
C SER A 151 -7.47 -29.13 -7.24
N VAL A 152 -7.27 -29.17 -8.55
CA VAL A 152 -8.23 -28.62 -9.51
C VAL A 152 -9.60 -29.30 -9.30
N GLY A 153 -10.66 -28.50 -9.25
CA GLY A 153 -12.04 -28.90 -8.96
C GLY A 153 -12.44 -28.82 -7.47
N ASP A 154 -11.50 -28.60 -6.55
CA ASP A 154 -11.85 -28.31 -5.15
C ASP A 154 -12.47 -26.92 -5.03
N ARG A 155 -13.27 -26.72 -3.98
CA ARG A 155 -13.89 -25.44 -3.66
C ARG A 155 -13.27 -24.78 -2.44
N VAL A 156 -13.03 -23.47 -2.55
CA VAL A 156 -12.42 -22.66 -1.51
C VAL A 156 -13.24 -21.40 -1.26
N THR A 157 -13.18 -20.89 -0.04
CA THR A 157 -13.74 -19.60 0.33
C THR A 157 -12.59 -18.61 0.52
N LEU A 158 -12.61 -17.53 -0.25
CA LEU A 158 -11.69 -16.42 -0.12
C LEU A 158 -12.29 -15.36 0.81
N ARG A 159 -11.51 -14.93 1.81
CA ARG A 159 -11.86 -13.88 2.76
C ARG A 159 -10.86 -12.74 2.64
N LEU A 160 -11.38 -11.57 2.34
CA LEU A 160 -10.65 -10.34 2.13
C LEU A 160 -10.75 -9.49 3.41
N PRO A 161 -9.69 -8.75 3.78
CA PRO A 161 -9.85 -7.71 4.77
C PRO A 161 -10.85 -6.69 4.23
N GLY A 162 -11.85 -6.29 5.01
CA GLY A 162 -12.66 -5.14 4.64
C GLY A 162 -11.83 -3.87 4.64
N THR A 163 -12.28 -2.89 3.88
CA THR A 163 -11.78 -1.52 3.95
C THR A 163 -12.11 -0.95 5.34
N GLU A 164 -11.16 -1.01 6.26
CA GLU A 164 -11.28 -0.39 7.58
C GLU A 164 -11.31 1.14 7.41
N THR A 165 -12.50 1.72 7.47
CA THR A 165 -12.69 3.17 7.56
C THR A 165 -12.52 3.65 9.02
N ILE A 166 -12.66 2.73 9.99
CA ILE A 166 -12.60 3.00 11.43
C ILE A 166 -11.75 1.91 12.11
N PRO A 167 -10.71 2.27 12.89
CA PRO A 167 -9.92 1.29 13.65
C PRO A 167 -10.79 0.46 14.57
N SER A 168 -10.51 -0.84 14.67
CA SER A 168 -11.27 -1.81 15.47
C SER A 168 -11.26 -1.55 16.99
N ASP A 169 -10.36 -0.67 17.46
CA ASP A 169 -10.28 -0.19 18.85
C ASP A 169 -11.10 1.10 19.10
N SER A 170 -11.85 1.60 18.11
CA SER A 170 -12.72 2.76 18.28
C SER A 170 -14.01 2.38 19.05
N PRO A 171 -14.37 3.11 20.12
CA PRO A 171 -15.65 2.92 20.82
C PRO A 171 -16.88 3.28 19.97
N PHE A 172 -16.70 3.85 18.77
CA PHE A 172 -17.75 4.14 17.78
C PHE A 172 -17.76 3.17 16.59
N GLY A 173 -16.87 2.18 16.56
CA GLY A 173 -16.90 1.14 15.52
C GLY A 173 -18.07 0.19 15.77
N GLU A 174 -19.06 0.18 14.88
CA GLU A 174 -19.97 -0.96 14.79
C GLU A 174 -19.12 -2.21 14.50
N LYS A 175 -19.17 -3.20 15.39
CA LYS A 175 -18.52 -4.50 15.20
C LYS A 175 -19.31 -5.31 14.18
N GLU A 176 -19.43 -4.80 12.97
CA GLU A 176 -19.72 -5.64 11.84
C GLU A 176 -18.38 -6.23 11.40
N ASP A 177 -18.29 -7.56 11.38
CA ASP A 177 -17.17 -8.27 10.75
C ASP A 177 -17.16 -7.87 9.27
N LEU A 178 -16.57 -6.72 8.94
CA LEU A 178 -16.36 -6.23 7.58
C LEU A 178 -15.28 -7.10 6.93
N VAL A 179 -15.58 -8.37 6.72
CA VAL A 179 -14.75 -9.33 5.99
C VAL A 179 -15.54 -9.68 4.74
N ALA A 180 -15.23 -8.98 3.65
CA ALA A 180 -15.74 -9.32 2.33
C ALA A 180 -15.32 -10.77 2.00
N SER A 181 -16.24 -11.58 1.49
CA SER A 181 -15.96 -12.98 1.22
C SER A 181 -16.54 -13.44 -0.10
N LEU A 182 -15.73 -14.18 -0.86
CA LEU A 182 -16.14 -14.90 -2.06
C LEU A 182 -16.20 -16.40 -1.70
N PRO A 183 -17.39 -16.94 -1.39
CA PRO A 183 -17.58 -18.34 -1.05
C PRO A 183 -17.51 -19.24 -2.28
N GLU A 184 -17.26 -20.53 -2.05
CA GLU A 184 -17.44 -21.60 -3.06
C GLU A 184 -16.69 -21.43 -4.40
N LEU A 185 -15.57 -20.69 -4.40
CA LEU A 185 -14.72 -20.52 -5.58
C LEU A 185 -14.15 -21.87 -6.04
N GLU A 186 -14.40 -22.24 -7.30
CA GLU A 186 -13.85 -23.46 -7.90
C GLU A 186 -12.39 -23.24 -8.34
N VAL A 187 -11.49 -24.11 -7.88
CA VAL A 187 -10.10 -24.10 -8.32
C VAL A 187 -10.02 -24.66 -9.74
N ILE A 188 -9.96 -23.78 -10.75
CA ILE A 188 -9.98 -24.19 -12.16
C ILE A 188 -8.60 -24.57 -12.70
N GLU A 189 -7.54 -24.03 -12.10
CA GLU A 189 -6.16 -24.30 -12.50
C GLU A 189 -5.19 -24.02 -11.35
N ILE A 190 -4.08 -24.77 -11.32
CA ILE A 190 -2.96 -24.54 -10.38
C ILE A 190 -1.69 -24.31 -11.21
N LEU A 191 -1.23 -23.07 -11.24
CA LEU A 191 -0.03 -22.65 -11.96
C LEU A 191 1.24 -23.08 -11.20
N PRO A 192 2.31 -23.48 -11.89
CA PRO A 192 3.59 -23.71 -11.23
C PRO A 192 4.16 -22.37 -10.73
N ASP A 193 5.01 -22.42 -9.70
CA ASP A 193 5.63 -21.23 -9.11
C ASP A 193 6.72 -20.65 -10.03
N ARG A 194 6.30 -20.08 -11.16
CA ARG A 194 7.13 -19.47 -12.20
C ARG A 194 6.41 -18.30 -12.85
N GLY A 195 7.16 -17.35 -13.40
CA GLY A 195 6.58 -16.16 -14.02
C GLY A 195 5.69 -15.36 -13.07
N LEU A 196 4.63 -14.76 -13.64
CA LEU A 196 3.64 -13.97 -12.92
C LEU A 196 2.84 -14.76 -11.87
N ALA A 197 2.85 -16.10 -11.89
CA ALA A 197 2.27 -16.88 -10.79
C ALA A 197 2.98 -16.59 -9.46
N ARG A 198 4.23 -16.11 -9.50
CA ARG A 198 5.01 -15.64 -8.35
C ARG A 198 5.08 -14.12 -8.22
N PHE A 199 4.19 -13.39 -8.88
CA PHE A 199 4.16 -11.94 -8.81
C PHE A 199 4.12 -11.46 -7.35
N GLU A 200 4.93 -10.46 -7.03
CA GLU A 200 5.00 -9.89 -5.70
C GLU A 200 5.52 -8.45 -5.81
N VAL A 201 4.80 -7.49 -5.23
CA VAL A 201 5.19 -6.08 -5.23
C VAL A 201 6.30 -5.82 -4.21
N PHE A 202 6.16 -6.40 -3.02
CA PHE A 202 7.10 -6.20 -1.93
C PHE A 202 8.13 -7.34 -1.87
N PRO A 203 9.42 -7.06 -1.71
CA PRO A 203 10.42 -8.11 -1.57
C PRO A 203 10.14 -8.99 -0.34
N SER A 204 10.00 -10.31 -0.53
CA SER A 204 9.95 -11.25 0.59
C SER A 204 10.89 -12.45 0.38
N GLN A 205 11.27 -13.08 1.48
CA GLN A 205 12.11 -14.30 1.48
C GLN A 205 11.28 -15.58 1.40
N ARG A 206 9.95 -15.48 1.41
CA ARG A 206 9.05 -16.63 1.36
C ARG A 206 8.47 -16.75 -0.05
N PRO A 207 8.23 -17.98 -0.54
CA PRO A 207 7.47 -18.14 -1.78
C PRO A 207 6.11 -17.43 -1.63
N PRO A 208 5.72 -16.57 -2.60
CA PRO A 208 4.46 -15.85 -2.52
C PRO A 208 3.30 -16.83 -2.68
N ARG A 209 2.18 -16.49 -2.05
CA ARG A 209 0.92 -17.23 -2.15
C ARG A 209 -0.06 -16.37 -2.90
N ASN A 210 -0.28 -16.71 -4.16
CA ASN A 210 -1.03 -15.89 -5.08
C ASN A 210 -2.32 -16.61 -5.51
N ALA A 211 -3.41 -15.88 -5.40
CA ALA A 211 -4.72 -16.26 -5.89
C ALA A 211 -5.14 -15.27 -6.99
N PHE A 212 -5.57 -15.78 -8.13
CA PHE A 212 -6.06 -14.97 -9.24
C PHE A 212 -7.56 -15.24 -9.40
N VAL A 213 -8.34 -14.17 -9.41
CA VAL A 213 -9.81 -14.19 -9.52
C VAL A 213 -10.24 -13.17 -10.55
N SER A 214 -11.51 -13.20 -10.95
CA SER A 214 -12.08 -12.14 -11.78
C SER A 214 -11.93 -10.77 -11.09
N ALA A 215 -11.44 -9.78 -11.83
CA ALA A 215 -11.42 -8.39 -11.38
C ALA A 215 -12.83 -7.82 -11.13
N GLU A 216 -13.83 -8.35 -11.83
CA GLU A 216 -15.23 -7.99 -11.62
C GLU A 216 -15.73 -8.48 -10.26
N SER A 217 -15.60 -9.78 -9.98
CA SER A 217 -16.02 -10.37 -8.70
C SER A 217 -15.32 -9.72 -7.50
N LEU A 218 -14.03 -9.37 -7.66
CA LEU A 218 -13.28 -8.73 -6.58
C LEU A 218 -13.73 -7.28 -6.34
N ARG A 219 -14.12 -6.54 -7.39
CA ARG A 219 -14.64 -5.17 -7.24
C ARG A 219 -16.05 -5.17 -6.67
N GLU A 220 -16.91 -6.09 -7.12
CA GLU A 220 -18.28 -6.24 -6.62
C GLU A 220 -18.29 -6.56 -5.12
N VAL A 221 -17.53 -7.58 -4.69
CA VAL A 221 -17.50 -8.00 -3.27
C VAL A 221 -16.89 -6.96 -2.33
N LEU A 222 -16.05 -6.06 -2.86
CA LEU A 222 -15.46 -4.95 -2.11
C LEU A 222 -16.29 -3.66 -2.20
N GLU A 223 -17.42 -3.68 -2.91
CA GLU A 223 -18.26 -2.51 -3.19
C GLU A 223 -17.47 -1.38 -3.90
N GLN A 224 -16.52 -1.75 -4.74
CA GLN A 224 -15.64 -0.85 -5.51
C GLN A 224 -15.88 -0.98 -7.02
N GLU A 225 -17.15 -0.99 -7.43
CA GLU A 225 -17.55 -0.98 -8.84
C GLU A 225 -16.83 0.15 -9.61
N ASP A 226 -16.32 -0.17 -10.80
CA ASP A 226 -15.57 0.75 -11.67
C ASP A 226 -14.39 1.47 -11.01
N ARG A 227 -13.79 0.86 -9.99
CA ARG A 227 -12.57 1.38 -9.36
C ARG A 227 -11.45 0.35 -9.30
N TRP A 228 -10.24 0.85 -9.25
CA TRP A 228 -9.00 0.10 -9.17
C TRP A 228 -8.15 0.63 -8.02
N ASN A 229 -7.31 -0.21 -7.43
CA ASN A 229 -6.33 0.24 -6.45
C ASN A 229 -4.88 -0.01 -6.91
N ALA A 230 -4.69 -0.75 -8.00
CA ALA A 230 -3.38 -1.03 -8.57
C ALA A 230 -3.33 -0.68 -10.07
N LEU A 231 -2.19 -0.17 -10.50
CA LEU A 231 -1.84 0.01 -11.90
C LEU A 231 -0.44 -0.53 -12.13
N PHE A 232 -0.33 -1.51 -13.03
CA PHE A 232 0.95 -2.07 -13.46
C PHE A 232 1.42 -1.36 -14.72
N LEU A 233 2.67 -0.89 -14.70
CA LEU A 233 3.30 -0.20 -15.81
C LEU A 233 4.45 -1.05 -16.33
N ALA A 234 4.37 -1.40 -17.61
CA ALA A 234 5.39 -2.17 -18.29
C ALA A 234 6.66 -1.36 -18.57
N GLN A 235 7.77 -2.04 -18.82
CA GLN A 235 9.05 -1.44 -19.26
C GLN A 235 8.92 -0.64 -20.57
N SER A 236 7.90 -0.90 -21.39
CA SER A 236 7.61 -0.15 -22.62
C SER A 236 7.01 1.24 -22.36
N VAL A 237 6.47 1.48 -21.17
CA VAL A 237 5.95 2.78 -20.76
C VAL A 237 7.16 3.69 -20.46
N PRO A 238 7.24 4.92 -20.99
CA PRO A 238 8.36 5.84 -20.74
C PRO A 238 8.65 5.99 -19.25
N SER A 239 9.94 5.92 -18.87
CA SER A 239 10.38 5.98 -17.48
C SER A 239 11.54 6.96 -17.28
N SER A 240 11.26 7.97 -16.46
CA SER A 240 12.16 8.89 -15.77
C SER A 240 11.40 9.47 -14.58
N ASP A 241 12.08 10.08 -13.60
CA ASP A 241 11.40 10.71 -12.45
C ASP A 241 10.39 11.78 -12.91
N ASP A 242 10.74 12.53 -13.96
CA ASP A 242 9.84 13.52 -14.59
C ASP A 242 8.66 12.85 -15.32
N ASP A 243 8.87 11.67 -15.93
CA ASP A 243 7.80 10.91 -16.59
C ASP A 243 6.82 10.29 -15.56
N ASP A 244 7.30 9.85 -14.40
CA ASP A 244 6.45 9.31 -13.32
C ASP A 244 5.50 10.38 -12.79
N VAL A 245 6.01 11.58 -12.55
CA VAL A 245 5.18 12.74 -12.17
C VAL A 245 4.20 13.07 -13.28
N SER A 246 4.66 13.12 -14.54
CA SER A 246 3.80 13.40 -15.69
C SER A 246 2.69 12.35 -15.87
N LEU A 247 2.97 11.07 -15.62
CA LEU A 247 1.99 9.99 -15.62
C LEU A 247 0.92 10.21 -14.55
N LEU A 248 1.34 10.53 -13.33
CA LEU A 248 0.42 10.83 -12.22
C LEU A 248 -0.42 12.08 -12.50
N GLU A 249 0.16 13.14 -13.06
CA GLU A 249 -0.56 14.35 -13.45
C GLU A 249 -1.59 14.09 -14.56
N ALA A 250 -1.24 13.26 -15.54
CA ALA A 250 -2.12 12.87 -16.64
C ALA A 250 -3.38 12.11 -16.18
N MET A 251 -3.32 11.43 -15.03
CA MET A 251 -4.49 10.78 -14.44
C MET A 251 -5.56 11.79 -13.97
N GLN A 252 -5.19 13.06 -13.72
CA GLN A 252 -6.06 14.12 -13.24
C GLN A 252 -6.89 13.68 -12.02
N TRP A 253 -6.20 13.51 -10.90
CA TRP A 253 -6.81 13.07 -9.64
C TRP A 253 -7.89 14.04 -9.13
N GLU A 254 -8.96 13.50 -8.57
CA GLU A 254 -9.93 14.24 -7.79
C GLU A 254 -9.73 13.97 -6.30
N LEU A 255 -10.21 14.89 -5.45
CA LEU A 255 -10.13 14.73 -3.99
C LEU A 255 -10.76 13.40 -3.52
N ALA A 256 -11.85 12.99 -4.15
CA ALA A 256 -12.53 11.74 -3.83
C ALA A 256 -11.69 10.47 -4.14
N ASP A 257 -10.69 10.55 -5.02
CA ASP A 257 -9.79 9.41 -5.31
C ASP A 257 -8.72 9.23 -4.22
N VAL A 258 -8.52 10.25 -3.36
CA VAL A 258 -7.58 10.22 -2.23
C VAL A 258 -8.28 10.24 -0.87
N GLY A 259 -9.59 9.96 -0.84
CA GLY A 259 -10.37 9.87 0.40
C GLY A 259 -10.68 11.22 1.03
N VAL A 260 -10.70 12.30 0.25
CA VAL A 260 -10.92 13.68 0.73
C VAL A 260 -12.15 14.31 0.06
N GLU A 261 -12.92 15.07 0.83
CA GLU A 261 -14.06 15.85 0.33
C GLU A 261 -14.03 17.27 0.92
N VAL A 262 -14.38 18.29 0.12
CA VAL A 262 -14.56 19.65 0.62
C VAL A 262 -16.04 20.01 0.57
N ARG A 263 -16.62 20.35 1.73
CA ARG A 263 -18.02 20.76 1.88
C ARG A 263 -18.10 22.19 2.37
N ARG A 264 -19.02 22.98 1.82
CA ARG A 264 -19.36 24.30 2.38
C ARG A 264 -20.40 24.11 3.48
N VAL A 265 -20.09 24.60 4.68
CA VAL A 265 -20.95 24.56 5.86
C VAL A 265 -21.45 25.97 6.12
N ARG A 266 -22.76 26.17 5.97
CA ARG A 266 -23.40 27.47 6.18
C ARG A 266 -24.66 27.33 7.03
N LEU A 267 -24.74 28.12 8.09
CA LEU A 267 -25.96 28.33 8.85
C LEU A 267 -26.35 29.80 8.74
N VAL A 268 -27.60 30.05 8.39
CA VAL A 268 -28.20 31.38 8.37
C VAL A 268 -29.19 31.44 9.53
N ASP A 269 -29.23 32.57 10.24
CA ASP A 269 -30.13 32.75 11.38
C ASP A 269 -31.59 32.50 10.95
N PRO A 270 -32.25 31.43 11.44
CA PRO A 270 -33.59 31.05 11.00
C PRO A 270 -34.67 32.04 11.46
N THR A 271 -34.33 32.96 12.38
CA THR A 271 -35.29 33.92 12.95
C THR A 271 -35.37 35.24 12.20
N LYS A 272 -34.45 35.49 11.25
CA LYS A 272 -34.44 36.70 10.41
C LYS A 272 -34.81 36.32 8.97
N GLY A 273 -35.92 36.88 8.49
CA GLY A 273 -36.51 36.55 7.17
C GLY A 273 -35.51 36.67 6.00
N ALA A 274 -35.80 35.93 4.93
CA ALA A 274 -34.94 35.58 3.79
C ALA A 274 -34.30 36.72 2.96
N GLY A 275 -34.40 37.98 3.40
CA GLY A 275 -33.85 39.16 2.70
C GLY A 275 -32.50 39.66 3.23
N ASP A 276 -32.19 39.45 4.51
CA ASP A 276 -30.99 40.00 5.19
C ASP A 276 -30.40 38.98 6.19
N GLY A 277 -30.38 37.71 5.81
CA GLY A 277 -29.92 36.62 6.66
C GLY A 277 -28.42 36.73 6.96
N HIS A 278 -28.07 37.29 8.11
CA HIS A 278 -26.71 37.19 8.65
C HIS A 278 -26.34 35.70 8.76
N ALA A 279 -25.28 35.29 8.05
CA ALA A 279 -24.72 33.96 8.23
C ALA A 279 -24.17 33.87 9.65
N VAL A 280 -24.67 32.90 10.42
CA VAL A 280 -24.16 32.57 11.76
C VAL A 280 -22.74 31.99 11.62
N TYR A 281 -22.55 31.11 10.63
CA TYR A 281 -21.24 30.66 10.16
C TYR A 281 -21.31 30.29 8.69
N ASP A 282 -20.21 30.51 7.96
CA ASP A 282 -20.03 30.17 6.55
C ASP A 282 -18.55 29.83 6.33
N TYR A 283 -18.24 28.54 6.24
CA TYR A 283 -16.87 28.04 6.09
C TYR A 283 -16.80 26.82 5.19
N HIS A 284 -15.61 26.49 4.70
CA HIS A 284 -15.34 25.25 3.99
C HIS A 284 -14.69 24.26 4.96
N ALA A 285 -15.25 23.06 5.02
CA ALA A 285 -14.73 21.95 5.80
C ALA A 285 -14.14 20.90 4.86
N LEU A 286 -12.89 20.51 5.10
CA LEU A 286 -12.26 19.38 4.46
C LEU A 286 -12.48 18.14 5.34
N TRP A 287 -13.11 17.14 4.78
CA TRP A 287 -13.42 15.87 5.41
C TRP A 287 -12.50 14.80 4.81
N SER A 288 -12.04 13.87 5.65
CA SER A 288 -11.47 12.61 5.20
C SER A 288 -12.43 11.49 5.51
N ASP A 289 -12.44 10.46 4.66
CA ASP A 289 -13.10 9.20 5.00
C ASP A 289 -12.37 8.45 6.12
N ARG A 290 -11.13 8.82 6.47
CA ARG A 290 -10.39 8.26 7.60
C ARG A 290 -10.54 9.08 8.86
N LEU A 291 -10.33 8.41 10.01
CA LEU A 291 -10.29 9.05 11.32
C LEU A 291 -9.16 10.10 11.44
N PHE A 292 -8.03 9.86 10.77
CA PHE A 292 -6.89 10.78 10.77
C PHE A 292 -6.59 11.22 9.35
N VAL A 293 -6.46 12.54 9.17
CA VAL A 293 -5.98 13.13 7.93
C VAL A 293 -4.48 12.83 7.80
N PRO A 294 -4.02 12.24 6.68
CA PRO A 294 -2.60 12.02 6.44
C PRO A 294 -1.81 13.34 6.38
N GLU A 295 -0.58 13.35 6.91
CA GLU A 295 0.32 14.53 6.90
C GLU A 295 0.54 15.11 5.48
N ALA A 296 0.49 14.26 4.45
CA ALA A 296 0.60 14.71 3.06
C ALA A 296 -0.56 15.63 2.64
N ILE A 297 -1.78 15.36 3.13
CA ILE A 297 -2.97 16.19 2.88
C ILE A 297 -2.87 17.47 3.71
N ASP A 298 -2.48 17.39 4.99
CA ASP A 298 -2.29 18.58 5.83
C ASP A 298 -1.31 19.57 5.19
N ARG A 299 -0.12 19.09 4.77
CA ARG A 299 0.87 19.93 4.07
C ARG A 299 0.36 20.49 2.75
N ALA A 300 -0.56 19.81 2.06
CA ALA A 300 -1.17 20.30 0.83
C ALA A 300 -2.19 21.42 1.14
N VAL A 301 -3.00 21.24 2.17
CA VAL A 301 -3.97 22.23 2.65
C VAL A 301 -3.24 23.50 3.11
N GLU A 302 -2.19 23.39 3.92
CA GLU A 302 -1.38 24.54 4.34
C GLU A 302 -0.82 25.33 3.17
N ARG A 303 -0.31 24.63 2.14
CA ARG A 303 0.23 25.26 0.92
C ARG A 303 -0.83 25.96 0.08
N VAL A 304 -2.02 25.36 -0.05
CA VAL A 304 -3.10 25.91 -0.89
C VAL A 304 -3.82 27.08 -0.21
N PHE A 305 -4.01 27.00 1.10
CA PHE A 305 -4.79 27.98 1.86
C PHE A 305 -3.93 28.97 2.65
N ASP A 306 -2.60 28.97 2.47
CA ASP A 306 -1.66 29.98 3.01
C ASP A 306 -1.88 30.26 4.52
N GLY A 307 -2.02 29.18 5.30
CA GLY A 307 -2.25 29.26 6.76
C GLY A 307 -3.65 29.75 7.18
N GLN A 308 -4.60 29.88 6.26
CA GLN A 308 -6.02 30.18 6.57
C GLN A 308 -6.81 28.92 6.99
N ALA A 309 -6.21 27.74 6.84
CA ALA A 309 -6.80 26.50 7.31
C ALA A 309 -6.60 26.37 8.82
N GLN A 310 -7.66 26.03 9.53
CA GLN A 310 -7.64 25.78 10.97
C GLN A 310 -7.65 24.26 11.21
N PRO A 311 -6.58 23.66 11.75
CA PRO A 311 -6.63 22.27 12.15
C PRO A 311 -7.59 22.12 13.33
N VAL A 312 -8.47 21.13 13.23
CA VAL A 312 -9.45 20.77 14.25
C VAL A 312 -9.42 19.26 14.45
N LEU A 313 -9.00 18.82 15.64
CA LEU A 313 -8.97 17.39 15.98
C LEU A 313 -10.06 17.12 17.01
N THR A 314 -11.05 16.32 16.66
CA THR A 314 -12.05 15.84 17.62
C THR A 314 -11.77 14.40 17.99
N TYR A 315 -11.63 14.12 19.28
CA TYR A 315 -11.37 12.79 19.80
C TYR A 315 -12.30 12.48 20.98
N LEU A 316 -12.44 11.19 21.30
CA LEU A 316 -13.18 10.76 22.49
C LEU A 316 -12.26 10.70 23.70
N ALA A 317 -12.53 11.53 24.70
CA ALA A 317 -11.97 11.37 26.03
C ALA A 317 -12.78 10.31 26.78
N ASN A 318 -12.16 9.18 27.11
CA ASN A 318 -12.80 8.10 27.87
C ASN A 318 -13.27 8.56 29.25
N SER A 319 -12.54 9.48 29.89
CA SER A 319 -12.87 10.06 31.19
C SER A 319 -12.21 11.43 31.35
N ILE A 320 -12.99 12.44 31.74
CA ILE A 320 -12.50 13.76 32.15
C ILE A 320 -12.73 13.90 33.65
N GLU A 321 -11.68 14.21 34.41
CA GLU A 321 -11.76 14.36 35.86
C GLU A 321 -11.04 15.63 36.30
N LYS A 322 -11.72 16.46 37.11
CA LYS A 322 -11.09 17.61 37.75
C LYS A 322 -10.22 17.13 38.91
N ARG A 323 -8.90 17.31 38.82
CA ARG A 323 -8.00 17.06 39.95
C ARG A 323 -8.14 18.16 41.00
N ASP A 324 -8.53 17.78 42.21
CA ASP A 324 -8.47 18.65 43.38
C ASP A 324 -7.12 18.44 44.08
N ALA A 325 -6.42 19.52 44.43
CA ALA A 325 -5.11 19.45 45.09
C ALA A 325 -5.18 18.82 46.50
N SER A 326 -6.39 18.67 47.06
CA SER A 326 -6.64 18.21 48.43
C SER A 326 -7.27 16.81 48.53
N SER A 327 -7.79 16.24 47.44
CA SER A 327 -8.34 14.88 47.44
C SER A 327 -8.19 14.22 46.07
N ASN A 328 -7.73 12.97 46.07
CA ASN A 328 -7.49 12.19 44.85
C ASN A 328 -8.79 11.56 44.29
N GLN A 329 -9.94 12.24 44.46
CA GLN A 329 -11.28 11.76 44.09
C GLN A 329 -12.10 12.89 43.46
N GLY A 330 -12.02 13.03 42.14
CA GLY A 330 -12.99 13.76 41.33
C GLY A 330 -14.07 12.80 40.81
N ARG A 331 -15.26 13.33 40.49
CA ARG A 331 -16.27 12.55 39.75
C ARG A 331 -15.88 12.57 38.27
N PRO A 332 -15.56 11.42 37.65
CA PRO A 332 -15.24 11.38 36.23
C PRO A 332 -16.49 11.66 35.40
N VAL A 333 -16.33 12.46 34.34
CA VAL A 333 -17.28 12.57 33.24
C VAL A 333 -16.83 11.58 32.17
N PRO A 334 -17.52 10.44 32.02
CA PRO A 334 -17.12 9.43 31.06
C PRO A 334 -17.50 9.84 29.63
N TYR A 335 -16.77 9.32 28.64
CA TYR A 335 -17.10 9.38 27.21
C TYR A 335 -17.53 10.77 26.69
N SER A 336 -16.59 11.70 26.66
CA SER A 336 -16.82 13.07 26.17
C SER A 336 -16.08 13.31 24.86
N LEU A 337 -16.75 13.92 23.87
CA LEU A 337 -16.07 14.41 22.68
C LEU A 337 -15.31 15.69 23.05
N VAL A 338 -14.01 15.69 22.81
CA VAL A 338 -13.12 16.83 23.04
C VAL A 338 -12.57 17.26 21.70
N THR A 339 -12.67 18.55 21.41
CA THR A 339 -12.14 19.14 20.18
C THR A 339 -10.93 19.99 20.53
N ALA A 340 -9.75 19.60 20.04
CA ALA A 340 -8.56 20.41 20.06
C ALA A 340 -8.59 21.38 18.86
N VAL A 341 -8.45 22.66 19.16
CA VAL A 341 -8.38 23.75 18.18
C VAL A 341 -7.19 24.62 18.54
N GLU A 342 -6.37 24.97 17.56
CA GLU A 342 -5.31 25.95 17.75
C GLU A 342 -5.92 27.36 17.79
N VAL A 343 -6.01 27.95 18.98
CA VAL A 343 -6.63 29.27 19.17
C VAL A 343 -5.63 30.35 18.74
N GLY A 344 -5.75 30.81 17.49
CA GLY A 344 -4.89 31.84 16.90
C GLY A 344 -5.61 33.16 16.64
N ARG A 345 -4.88 34.15 16.11
CA ARG A 345 -5.42 35.46 15.71
C ARG A 345 -6.53 35.39 14.67
N THR A 346 -6.58 34.31 13.88
CA THR A 346 -7.55 34.10 12.81
C THR A 346 -8.89 33.54 13.33
N PHE A 347 -8.89 32.83 14.47
CA PHE A 347 -10.07 32.21 15.09
C PHE A 347 -10.05 32.38 16.62
N PRO A 348 -10.26 33.60 17.14
CA PRO A 348 -10.28 33.83 18.58
C PRO A 348 -11.53 33.19 19.21
N LEU A 349 -11.33 32.35 20.23
CA LEU A 349 -12.42 31.92 21.09
C LEU A 349 -12.91 33.11 21.91
N ARG A 350 -14.22 33.31 21.98
CA ARG A 350 -14.83 34.39 22.76
C ARG A 350 -15.80 33.85 23.79
N ASP A 351 -15.79 34.46 24.97
CA ASP A 351 -16.78 34.18 26.00
C ASP A 351 -18.16 34.74 25.63
N ARG A 352 -19.15 34.53 26.51
CA ARG A 352 -20.52 35.04 26.32
C ARG A 352 -20.61 36.57 26.28
N ASP A 353 -19.61 37.25 26.82
CA ASP A 353 -19.51 38.71 26.86
C ASP A 353 -18.68 39.25 25.67
N GLY A 354 -18.26 38.38 24.76
CA GLY A 354 -17.51 38.71 23.56
C GLY A 354 -16.02 38.99 23.78
N ARG A 355 -15.48 38.69 24.96
CA ARG A 355 -14.05 38.85 25.29
C ARG A 355 -13.28 37.63 24.78
N GLU A 356 -12.09 37.87 24.24
CA GLU A 356 -11.22 36.80 23.77
C GLU A 356 -10.72 35.98 24.96
N ILE A 357 -10.84 34.67 24.85
CA ILE A 357 -10.32 33.73 25.84
C ILE A 357 -8.83 33.53 25.53
N GLU A 358 -7.98 33.72 26.53
CA GLU A 358 -6.53 33.56 26.39
C GLU A 358 -6.15 32.13 25.98
N PRO A 359 -4.96 31.94 25.36
CA PRO A 359 -4.47 30.62 25.00
C PRO A 359 -4.46 29.69 26.22
N ILE A 360 -5.18 28.58 26.06
CA ILE A 360 -5.35 27.54 27.08
C ILE A 360 -4.01 26.84 27.29
N ALA A 361 -3.62 26.57 28.55
CA ALA A 361 -2.38 25.84 28.82
C ALA A 361 -2.51 24.35 28.43
N ASP A 362 -1.36 23.67 28.24
CA ASP A 362 -1.34 22.21 28.07
C ASP A 362 -2.11 21.56 29.24
N ASN A 363 -3.23 20.87 28.93
CA ASN A 363 -4.16 20.18 29.84
C ASN A 363 -5.30 21.01 30.47
N GLU A 364 -5.60 22.20 29.96
CA GLU A 364 -6.82 22.92 30.33
C GLU A 364 -7.94 22.66 29.30
N ILE A 365 -9.19 22.61 29.78
CA ILE A 365 -10.39 22.39 28.96
C ILE A 365 -11.41 23.48 29.35
N ILE A 366 -11.97 24.18 28.36
CA ILE A 366 -13.02 25.20 28.55
C ILE A 366 -14.41 24.56 28.49
#